data_AF-A0A359BBB0-F1
#
_entry.id   AF-A0A359BBB0-F1
#
_cell.length_a   1.000
_cell.length_b   1.000
_cell.length_c   1.000
_cell.angle_alpha   90.00
_cell.angle_beta   90.00
_cell.angle_gamma   90.00
#
_symmetry.space_group_name_H-M   'P 1'
#
loop_
_entity.id
_entity.type
_entity.pdbx_description
1 polymer ?
#
loop_
_entity_poly.entity_id
_entity_poly.type
_entity_poly.pdbx_seq_one_letter_code
_entity_poly.pdbx_strand_id
1 'polypeptide(L)'
;MNERRKKTIISFLLSLLISGVVFVIVFFARRNYLISGYCDAFFVSGIVSLAIPVFILLIRTGSFDVLNYGMYRFFESFKKDKEKRWDSALDYKNYFGEKREKNKPVVYPYFIIGFTLFLVSIILLSIFYSSIN
;
A
#
# COMPACT_ATOMS: atom_id res chain seq x y z
N MET A 1 6.59 25.53 0.60
CA MET A 1 5.63 24.56 0.01
C MET A 1 4.69 24.08 1.11
N ASN A 2 3.37 24.06 0.90
CA ASN A 2 2.39 23.64 1.92
C ASN A 2 2.63 22.16 2.32
N GLU A 3 2.63 21.85 3.62
CA GLU A 3 2.83 20.50 4.18
C GLU A 3 1.92 19.45 3.54
N ARG A 4 0.68 19.82 3.21
CA ARG A 4 -0.25 18.92 2.52
C ARG A 4 0.19 18.61 1.08
N ARG A 5 0.68 19.62 0.35
CA ARG A 5 1.22 19.44 -1.01
C ARG A 5 2.48 18.56 -0.99
N LYS A 6 3.35 18.76 0.00
CA LYS A 6 4.54 17.92 0.20
C LYS A 6 4.16 16.44 0.40
N LYS A 7 3.21 16.16 1.30
CA LYS A 7 2.71 14.79 1.55
C LYS A 7 2.09 14.16 0.30
N THR A 8 1.32 14.93 -0.47
CA THR A 8 0.77 14.48 -1.76
C THR A 8 1.87 14.09 -2.74
N ILE A 9 2.86 14.95 -2.97
CA ILE A 9 3.95 14.70 -3.93
C ILE A 9 4.73 13.44 -3.50
N ILE A 10 5.07 13.33 -2.22
CA ILE A 10 5.74 12.15 -1.68
C ILE A 10 4.90 10.89 -1.90
N SER A 11 3.59 10.96 -1.66
CA SER A 11 2.69 9.80 -1.86
C SER A 11 2.58 9.40 -3.33
N PHE A 12 2.61 10.36 -4.25
CA PHE A 12 2.69 10.09 -5.70
C PHE A 12 4.00 9.39 -6.06
N LEU A 13 5.13 9.92 -5.59
CA LEU A 13 6.45 9.34 -5.86
C LEU A 13 6.56 7.93 -5.30
N LEU A 14 6.09 7.70 -4.06
CA LEU A 14 6.07 6.36 -3.46
C LEU A 14 5.16 5.41 -4.22
N SER A 15 3.96 5.83 -4.59
CA SER A 15 3.04 4.99 -5.37
C SER A 15 3.62 4.62 -6.74
N LEU A 16 4.29 5.56 -7.42
CA LEU A 16 4.91 5.32 -8.71
C LEU A 16 6.10 4.38 -8.57
N LEU A 17 6.95 4.59 -7.56
CA LEU A 17 8.07 3.72 -7.25
C LEU A 17 7.62 2.29 -6.95
N ILE A 18 6.63 2.10 -6.06
CA ILE A 18 6.12 0.78 -5.70
C ILE A 18 5.51 0.09 -6.92
N SER A 19 4.66 0.79 -7.67
CA SER A 19 4.05 0.24 -8.89
C SER A 19 5.12 -0.17 -9.92
N GLY A 20 6.13 0.68 -10.11
CA GLY A 20 7.24 0.41 -11.03
C GLY A 20 8.07 -0.80 -10.60
N VAL A 21 8.40 -0.92 -9.32
CA VAL A 21 9.12 -2.09 -8.78
C VAL A 21 8.31 -3.37 -8.97
N VAL A 22 7.01 -3.36 -8.62
CA VAL A 22 6.13 -4.52 -8.81
C VAL A 22 6.02 -4.89 -10.29
N PHE A 23 5.86 -3.90 -11.16
CA PHE A 23 5.82 -4.11 -12.60
C PHE A 23 7.08 -4.80 -13.11
N VAL A 24 8.26 -4.28 -12.75
CA VAL A 24 9.56 -4.83 -13.15
C VAL A 24 9.71 -6.27 -12.67
N ILE A 25 9.37 -6.55 -11.40
CA ILE A 25 9.43 -7.90 -10.83
C ILE A 25 8.55 -8.86 -11.63
N VAL A 26 7.28 -8.51 -11.87
CA VAL A 26 6.33 -9.38 -12.57
C VAL A 26 6.74 -9.58 -14.03
N PHE A 27 7.17 -8.52 -14.70
CA PHE A 27 7.59 -8.55 -16.10
C PHE A 27 8.76 -9.51 -16.32
N PHE A 28 9.80 -9.41 -15.50
CA PHE A 28 10.96 -10.31 -15.61
C PHE A 28 10.67 -11.72 -15.09
N ALA A 29 9.81 -11.87 -14.07
CA ALA A 29 9.41 -13.19 -13.56
C ALA A 29 8.60 -14.00 -14.58
N ARG A 30 7.71 -13.35 -15.35
CA ARG A 30 6.89 -14.00 -16.38
C ARG A 30 7.70 -14.49 -17.59
N ARG A 31 8.86 -13.87 -17.89
CA ARG A 31 9.70 -14.15 -19.08
C ARG A 31 8.93 -14.17 -20.41
N ASN A 32 7.78 -13.50 -20.46
CA ASN A 32 6.94 -13.38 -21.64
C ASN A 32 6.98 -11.93 -22.09
N TYR A 33 7.65 -11.65 -23.20
CA TYR A 33 7.84 -10.30 -23.73
C TYR A 33 6.83 -9.94 -24.82
N LEU A 34 5.74 -10.72 -24.94
CA LEU A 34 4.61 -10.43 -25.79
C LEU A 34 3.59 -9.55 -25.06
N ILE A 35 2.58 -9.05 -25.78
CA ILE A 35 1.49 -8.21 -25.25
C ILE A 35 0.85 -8.81 -24.00
N SER A 36 0.71 -10.14 -23.94
CA SER A 36 0.16 -10.84 -22.78
C SER A 36 1.02 -10.68 -21.51
N GLY A 37 2.35 -10.68 -21.62
CA GLY A 37 3.23 -10.45 -20.48
C GLY A 37 3.23 -9.00 -19.99
N TYR A 38 3.13 -8.02 -20.90
CA TYR A 38 2.90 -6.63 -20.52
C TYR A 38 1.56 -6.45 -19.81
N CYS A 39 0.49 -7.07 -20.33
CA CYS A 39 -0.84 -7.07 -19.72
C CYS A 39 -0.80 -7.58 -18.27
N ASP A 40 -0.17 -8.73 -18.03
CA ASP A 40 -0.03 -9.30 -16.69
C ASP A 40 0.73 -8.36 -15.73
N ALA A 41 1.85 -7.78 -16.19
CA ALA A 41 2.65 -6.89 -15.38
C ALA A 41 1.89 -5.60 -15.00
N PHE A 42 1.16 -5.01 -15.95
CA PHE A 42 0.30 -3.85 -15.69
C PHE A 42 -0.86 -4.20 -14.74
N PHE A 43 -1.49 -5.35 -14.93
CA PHE A 43 -2.60 -5.81 -14.10
C PHE A 43 -2.16 -6.01 -12.64
N VAL A 44 -1.11 -6.80 -12.41
CA VAL A 44 -0.63 -7.10 -11.05
C VAL A 44 -0.14 -5.83 -10.36
N SER A 45 0.62 -4.99 -11.06
CA SER A 45 1.07 -3.70 -10.53
C SER A 45 -0.11 -2.79 -10.16
N GLY A 46 -1.12 -2.70 -11.03
CA GLY A 46 -2.35 -1.94 -10.77
C GLY A 46 -3.11 -2.44 -9.54
N ILE A 47 -3.37 -3.74 -9.44
CA ILE A 47 -4.08 -4.34 -8.30
C ILE A 47 -3.32 -4.17 -6.99
N VAL A 48 -2.00 -4.40 -6.97
CA VAL A 48 -1.19 -4.19 -5.77
C VAL A 48 -1.27 -2.74 -5.31
N SER A 49 -1.18 -1.79 -6.24
CA SER A 49 -1.30 -0.36 -5.92
C SER A 49 -2.70 0.05 -5.45
N LEU A 50 -3.75 -0.62 -5.92
CA LEU A 50 -5.12 -0.44 -5.40
C LEU A 50 -5.33 -1.08 -4.02
N ALA A 51 -4.62 -2.16 -3.71
CA ALA A 51 -4.72 -2.84 -2.42
C ALA A 51 -4.07 -2.05 -1.27
N ILE A 52 -2.93 -1.39 -1.51
CA ILE A 52 -2.21 -0.58 -0.51
C ILE A 52 -3.11 0.43 0.22
N PRO A 53 -3.86 1.33 -0.47
CA PRO A 53 -4.69 2.31 0.22
C PRO A 53 -5.83 1.66 0.99
N VAL A 54 -6.37 0.52 0.53
CA VAL A 54 -7.36 -0.27 1.27
C VAL A 54 -6.76 -0.79 2.58
N PHE A 55 -5.55 -1.37 2.54
CA PHE A 55 -4.84 -1.79 3.75
C PHE A 55 -4.56 -0.63 4.70
N ILE A 56 -4.16 0.54 4.20
CA ILE A 56 -3.95 1.73 5.04
C ILE A 56 -5.25 2.14 5.76
N LEU A 57 -6.38 2.09 5.06
CA LEU A 57 -7.69 2.41 5.63
C LEU A 57 -8.12 1.35 6.66
N LEU A 58 -7.89 0.07 6.39
CA LEU A 58 -8.17 -1.03 7.34
C LEU A 58 -7.29 -0.98 8.59
N ILE A 59 -6.01 -0.59 8.47
CA ILE A 59 -5.16 -0.40 9.65
C ILE A 59 -5.68 0.78 10.48
N ARG A 60 -6.21 1.82 9.81
CA ARG A 60 -6.69 3.02 10.48
C ARG A 60 -7.93 2.78 11.34
N THR A 61 -8.81 1.86 10.99
CA THR A 61 -9.97 1.48 11.84
C THR A 61 -9.55 0.86 13.17
N GLY A 62 -8.28 0.46 13.30
CA GLY A 62 -7.76 -0.18 14.51
C GLY A 62 -7.99 -1.68 14.55
N SER A 63 -8.36 -2.28 13.42
CA SER A 63 -8.54 -3.74 13.28
C SER A 63 -7.32 -4.54 13.74
N PHE A 64 -6.11 -3.97 13.64
CA PHE A 64 -4.86 -4.61 14.05
C PHE A 64 -4.25 -4.06 15.34
N ASP A 65 -4.97 -3.20 16.10
CA ASP A 65 -4.38 -2.52 17.27
C ASP A 65 -4.00 -3.48 18.40
N VAL A 66 -4.85 -4.47 18.69
CA VAL A 66 -4.58 -5.48 19.73
C VAL A 66 -3.40 -6.36 19.34
N LEU A 67 -3.31 -6.76 18.07
CA LEU A 67 -2.18 -7.53 17.55
C LEU A 67 -0.89 -6.72 17.60
N ASN A 68 -0.93 -5.44 17.22
CA ASN A 68 0.22 -4.53 17.31
C ASN A 68 0.67 -4.32 18.75
N TYR A 69 -0.27 -4.18 19.70
CA TYR A 69 0.06 -4.10 21.12
C TYR A 69 0.69 -5.40 21.63
N GLY A 70 0.14 -6.56 21.26
CA GLY A 70 0.70 -7.87 21.61
C GLY A 70 2.14 -8.04 21.10
N MET A 71 2.39 -7.70 19.84
CA MET A 71 3.75 -7.72 19.26
C MET A 71 4.68 -6.73 19.94
N TYR A 72 4.20 -5.52 20.26
CA TYR A 72 4.98 -4.54 21.01
C TYR A 72 5.39 -5.09 22.38
N ARG A 73 4.47 -5.68 23.13
CA ARG A 73 4.72 -6.29 24.45
C ARG A 73 5.65 -7.49 24.35
N PHE A 74 5.52 -8.29 23.30
CA PHE A 74 6.42 -9.40 23.02
C PHE A 74 7.86 -8.90 22.87
N PHE A 75 8.11 -7.91 22.01
CA PHE A 75 9.44 -7.32 21.85
C PHE A 75 9.93 -6.52 23.06
N GLU A 76 9.03 -5.89 23.81
CA GLU A 76 9.36 -5.18 25.06
C GLU A 76 9.86 -6.17 26.12
N SER A 77 9.32 -7.39 26.17
CA SER A 77 9.74 -8.42 27.13
C SER A 77 11.21 -8.83 27.01
N PHE A 78 11.82 -8.66 25.83
CA PHE A 78 13.25 -8.93 25.61
C PHE A 78 14.17 -7.78 26.04
N LYS A 79 13.62 -6.61 26.41
CA LYS A 79 14.42 -5.46 26.87
C LYS A 79 14.47 -5.48 28.40
N LYS A 80 15.65 -5.73 28.95
CA LYS A 80 15.92 -5.51 30.37
C LYS A 80 15.83 -4.00 30.67
N ASP A 81 15.09 -3.65 31.72
CA ASP A 81 15.09 -2.32 32.36
C ASP A 81 14.47 -1.16 31.57
N LYS A 82 13.35 -1.38 30.88
CA LYS A 82 12.52 -0.26 30.38
C LYS A 82 11.22 -0.13 31.16
N GLU A 83 10.94 1.09 31.63
CA GLU A 83 9.61 1.47 32.08
C GLU A 83 8.60 1.19 30.95
N LYS A 84 7.47 0.57 31.33
CA LYS A 84 6.41 0.25 30.39
C LYS A 84 5.87 1.56 29.82
N ARG A 85 5.90 1.69 28.50
CA ARG A 85 5.38 2.90 27.84
C ARG A 85 3.86 3.00 27.89
N TRP A 86 3.17 1.86 27.94
CA TRP A 86 1.71 1.76 28.00
C TRP A 86 1.30 0.64 28.95
N ASP A 87 0.47 0.98 29.94
CA ASP A 87 0.02 0.02 30.96
C ASP A 87 -1.07 -0.92 30.43
N SER A 88 -1.94 -0.43 29.54
CA SER A 88 -3.00 -1.22 28.95
C SER A 88 -3.04 -1.15 27.41
N ALA A 89 -3.67 -2.17 26.81
CA ALA A 89 -4.00 -2.15 25.39
C ALA A 89 -4.96 -0.99 25.04
N LEU A 90 -5.76 -0.53 26.00
CA LEU A 90 -6.66 0.59 25.84
C LEU A 90 -5.89 1.90 25.71
N ASP A 91 -4.86 2.13 26.53
CA ASP A 91 -4.01 3.33 26.46
C ASP A 91 -3.25 3.37 25.13
N TYR A 92 -2.74 2.21 24.69
CA TYR A 92 -2.13 2.07 23.38
C TYR A 92 -3.13 2.45 22.27
N LYS A 93 -4.34 1.87 22.29
CA LYS A 93 -5.38 2.15 21.30
C LYS A 93 -5.76 3.63 21.27
N ASN A 94 -5.97 4.26 22.43
CA ASN A 94 -6.35 5.67 22.55
C ASN A 94 -5.26 6.58 21.99
N TYR A 95 -4.00 6.35 22.38
CA TYR A 95 -2.85 7.12 21.89
C TYR A 95 -2.72 7.06 20.36
N PHE A 96 -2.83 5.86 19.77
CA PHE A 96 -2.76 5.71 18.33
C PHE A 96 -4.04 6.17 17.62
N GLY A 97 -5.19 6.12 18.29
CA GLY A 97 -6.48 6.64 17.80
C GLY A 97 -6.42 8.15 17.59
N GLU A 98 -6.01 8.92 18.59
CA GLU A 98 -5.83 10.37 18.48
C GLU A 98 -4.82 10.75 17.39
N LYS A 99 -3.70 10.00 17.32
CA LYS A 99 -2.68 10.24 16.30
C LYS A 99 -3.22 10.00 14.89
N ARG A 100 -4.08 9.00 14.71
CA ARG A 100 -4.77 8.73 13.44
C ARG A 100 -5.69 9.89 13.10
N GLU A 101 -6.55 10.34 13.99
CA GLU A 101 -7.48 11.47 13.73
C GLU A 101 -6.75 12.74 13.29
N LYS A 102 -5.66 13.09 13.98
CA LYS A 102 -4.83 14.26 13.65
C LYS A 102 -4.11 14.14 12.30
N ASN A 103 -3.72 12.92 11.90
CA ASN A 103 -2.97 12.68 10.67
C ASN A 103 -3.81 11.92 9.64
N LYS A 104 -4.51 12.66 8.76
CA LYS A 104 -5.22 12.04 7.62
C LYS A 104 -4.21 11.62 6.54
N PRO A 105 -4.15 10.34 6.15
CA PRO A 105 -3.24 9.88 5.11
C PRO A 105 -3.69 10.38 3.75
N VAL A 106 -2.72 10.56 2.85
CA VAL A 106 -2.98 10.95 1.47
C VAL A 106 -2.94 9.68 0.60
N VAL A 107 -4.09 9.03 0.45
CA VAL A 107 -4.20 7.72 -0.21
C VAL A 107 -4.66 7.80 -1.68
N TYR A 108 -5.26 8.91 -2.10
CA TYR A 108 -5.78 9.06 -3.46
C TYR A 108 -4.74 8.89 -4.60
N PRO A 109 -3.43 9.22 -4.43
CA PRO A 109 -2.45 8.97 -5.49
C PRO A 109 -2.33 7.49 -5.85
N TYR A 110 -2.44 6.60 -4.86
CA TYR A 110 -2.40 5.15 -5.06
C TYR A 110 -3.60 4.66 -5.86
N PHE A 111 -4.78 5.21 -5.59
CA PHE A 111 -5.97 4.91 -6.39
C PHE A 111 -5.81 5.40 -7.83
N ILE A 112 -5.36 6.63 -8.05
CA ILE A 112 -5.17 7.18 -9.41
C ILE A 112 -4.19 6.32 -10.21
N ILE A 113 -3.02 6.02 -9.64
CA ILE A 113 -2.00 5.23 -10.34
C ILE A 113 -2.48 3.79 -10.54
N GLY A 114 -3.02 3.16 -9.50
CA GLY A 114 -3.53 1.78 -9.56
C GLY A 114 -4.63 1.61 -10.61
N PHE A 115 -5.62 2.52 -10.63
CA PHE A 115 -6.68 2.49 -11.65
C PHE A 115 -6.14 2.75 -13.05
N THR A 116 -5.19 3.67 -13.21
CA THR A 116 -4.57 3.94 -14.52
C THR A 116 -3.89 2.68 -15.07
N LEU A 117 -3.08 2.01 -14.25
CA LEU A 117 -2.39 0.78 -14.66
C LEU A 117 -3.37 -0.36 -14.94
N PHE A 118 -4.41 -0.49 -14.11
CA PHE A 118 -5.48 -1.47 -14.31
C PHE A 118 -6.23 -1.21 -15.64
N LEU A 119 -6.58 0.03 -15.95
CA LEU A 119 -7.21 0.38 -17.23
C LEU A 119 -6.30 0.08 -18.42
N VAL A 120 -5.00 0.39 -18.32
CA VAL A 120 -4.01 0.00 -19.34
C VAL A 120 -3.99 -1.51 -19.55
N SER A 121 -4.08 -2.31 -18.49
CA SER A 121 -4.14 -3.77 -18.62
C SER A 121 -5.39 -4.25 -19.36
N ILE A 122 -6.56 -3.63 -19.10
CA ILE A 122 -7.80 -3.95 -19.83
C ILE A 122 -7.67 -3.60 -21.31
N ILE A 123 -7.07 -2.46 -21.64
CA ILE A 123 -6.85 -2.04 -23.03
C ILE A 123 -5.92 -3.05 -23.74
N LEU A 124 -4.82 -3.44 -23.11
CA LEU A 124 -3.89 -4.43 -23.66
C LEU A 124 -4.54 -5.81 -23.84
N LEU A 125 -5.39 -6.22 -22.90
CA LEU A 125 -6.16 -7.45 -22.99
C LEU A 125 -7.10 -7.43 -24.20
N SER A 126 -7.82 -6.32 -24.41
CA SER A 126 -8.70 -6.14 -25.57
C SER A 126 -7.93 -6.20 -26.89
N ILE A 127 -6.77 -5.56 -26.97
CA ILE A 127 -5.91 -5.61 -28.16
C ILE A 127 -5.42 -7.04 -28.42
N PHE A 128 -5.01 -7.75 -27.38
CA PHE A 128 -4.54 -9.13 -27.48
C PHE A 128 -5.64 -10.05 -28.05
N TYR A 129 -6.87 -9.97 -27.53
CA TYR A 129 -7.98 -10.78 -28.05
C TYR A 129 -8.35 -10.42 -29.50
N SER A 130 -8.36 -9.13 -29.85
CA SER A 130 -8.60 -8.70 -31.24
C SER A 130 -7.51 -9.12 -32.22
N SER A 131 -6.31 -9.47 -31.75
CA SER A 131 -5.21 -9.93 -32.61
C SER A 131 -5.22 -11.44 -32.89
N ILE A 132 -5.98 -12.20 -32.10
CA ILE A 132 -6.06 -13.67 -32.20
C ILE A 132 -7.30 -14.11 -33.00
N ASN A 133 -8.36 -13.29 -32.99
CA ASN A 133 -9.53 -13.43 -33.85
C ASN A 133 -9.28 -12.85 -35.25
#